data_AF-A0A354F5Q0-F1
#
_entry.id   AF-A0A354F5Q0-F1
#
_cell.length_a   1.000
_cell.length_b   1.000
_cell.length_c   1.000
_cell.angle_alpha   90.00
_cell.angle_beta   90.00
_cell.angle_gamma   90.00
#
_symmetry.space_group_name_H-M   'P 1'
#
loop_
_entity.id
_entity.type
_entity.pdbx_description
1 polymer ?
#
loop_
_entity_poly.entity_id
_entity_poly.type
_entity_poly.pdbx_seq_one_letter_code
_entity_poly.pdbx_strand_id
1 'polypeptide(L)' 'FTVWAPFQKEVALKIVSPQEKIIPMEKDSKGYWKITVGDTSDKTRYLYQLNDGKERPDTA' A
#
# COMPACT_ATOMS: atom_id res chain seq x y z
N PHE A 1 4.27 -6.06 1.30
CA PHE A 1 4.06 -4.80 2.03
C PHE A 1 2.95 -4.98 3.05
N THR A 2 3.17 -4.49 4.27
CA THR A 2 2.20 -4.64 5.37
C THR A 2 2.12 -3.33 6.13
N VAL A 3 0.92 -2.74 6.23
CA VAL A 3 0.70 -1.48 6.95
C VAL A 3 -0.44 -1.65 7.95
N TRP A 4 -0.26 -1.14 9.16
CA TRP A 4 -1.31 -1.14 10.17
C TRP A 4 -2.18 0.11 10.02
N ALA A 5 -3.44 -0.08 9.65
CA ALA A 5 -4.38 1.02 9.46
C ALA A 5 -5.82 0.56 9.76
N PRO A 6 -6.16 0.25 11.02
CA PRO A 6 -7.44 -0.35 11.38
C PRO A 6 -8.63 0.59 11.11
N PHE A 7 -8.41 1.90 11.25
CA PHE A 7 -9.41 2.94 11.03
C PHE A 7 -9.66 3.26 9.55
N GLN A 8 -8.79 2.79 8.65
CA GLN A 8 -8.96 3.02 7.21
C GLN A 8 -9.97 2.02 6.65
N LYS A 9 -10.79 2.50 5.73
CA LYS A 9 -11.79 1.70 5.00
C LYS A 9 -11.20 1.03 3.77
N GLU A 10 -10.24 1.69 3.13
CA GLU A 10 -9.55 1.22 1.95
C GLU A 10 -8.10 1.69 2.00
N VAL A 11 -7.19 0.79 1.69
CA VAL A 11 -5.76 1.08 1.50
C VAL A 11 -5.34 0.42 0.21
N ALA A 12 -4.66 1.17 -0.64
CA ALA A 12 -4.07 0.69 -1.87
C ALA A 12 -2.57 1.00 -1.88
N LEU A 13 -1.78 0.08 -2.42
CA LEU A 13 -0.37 0.30 -2.68
C LEU A 13 -0.25 0.95 -4.06
N LYS A 14 0.16 2.21 -4.10
CA LYS A 14 0.51 2.94 -5.30
C LYS A 14 2.01 2.84 -5.55
N ILE A 15 2.40 1.96 -6.45
CA ILE A 15 3.73 1.91 -7.03
C ILE A 15 3.84 3.07 -8.01
N VAL A 16 4.86 3.91 -7.86
CA VAL A 16 5.15 5.09 -8.70
C VAL A 16 6.26 4.77 -9.70
N SER A 17 7.16 3.85 -9.38
CA SER A 17 8.25 3.43 -10.28
C SER A 17 8.65 1.99 -9.97
N PRO A 18 9.10 1.18 -10.95
CA PRO A 18 9.34 1.51 -12.36
C PRO A 18 8.07 1.59 -13.24
N GLN A 19 6.94 1.07 -12.77
CA GLN A 19 5.65 1.16 -13.47
C GLN A 19 4.58 1.62 -12.49
N GLU A 20 3.82 2.66 -12.87
CA GLU A 20 2.72 3.14 -12.03
C GLU A 20 1.64 2.08 -11.92
N LYS A 21 1.41 1.57 -10.71
CA LYS A 21 0.38 0.57 -10.40
C LYS A 21 -0.29 0.91 -9.10
N ILE A 22 -1.61 0.96 -9.10
CA ILE A 22 -2.41 1.07 -7.89
C ILE A 22 -3.00 -0.30 -7.65
N ILE A 23 -2.61 -0.92 -6.54
CA ILE A 23 -3.05 -2.26 -6.19
C ILE A 23 -3.78 -2.19 -4.86
N PRO A 24 -5.10 -2.47 -4.81
CA PRO A 24 -5.85 -2.47 -3.56
C PRO A 24 -5.27 -3.54 -2.63
N MET A 25 -5.09 -3.19 -1.36
CA MET A 25 -4.57 -4.10 -0.33
C MET A 25 -5.71 -4.86 0.33
N GLU A 26 -5.41 -6.02 0.88
CA GLU A 26 -6.39 -6.82 1.61
C GLU A 26 -6.32 -6.50 3.11
N LYS A 27 -7.47 -6.21 3.72
CA LYS A 27 -7.60 -5.95 5.16
C LYS A 27 -7.78 -7.26 5.91
N ASP A 28 -6.88 -7.51 6.85
CA ASP A 28 -6.94 -8.60 7.81
C ASP A 28 -7.91 -8.25 8.96
N SER A 29 -8.41 -9.27 9.66
CA SER A 29 -9.34 -9.10 10.80
C SER A 29 -8.75 -8.25 11.94
N LYS A 30 -7.41 -8.19 12.05
CA LYS A 30 -6.70 -7.35 13.01
C LYS A 30 -6.52 -5.89 12.57
N GLY A 31 -7.02 -5.52 11.39
CA GLY A 31 -6.87 -4.17 10.80
C GLY A 31 -5.51 -3.91 10.14
N TYR A 32 -4.74 -4.97 9.91
CA TYR A 32 -3.53 -4.90 9.08
C TYR A 32 -3.92 -5.01 7.62
N TRP A 33 -3.29 -4.19 6.79
CA TRP A 33 -3.41 -4.28 5.36
C TRP A 33 -2.19 -4.99 4.83
N LYS A 34 -2.40 -6.03 4.03
CA LYS A 34 -1.34 -6.87 3.46
C LYS A 34 -1.48 -6.90 1.95
N ILE A 35 -0.33 -6.90 1.29
CA ILE A 35 -0.24 -7.11 -0.15
C ILE A 35 1.09 -7.77 -0.51
N THR A 36 0.99 -8.76 -1.38
CA THR A 36 2.13 -9.45 -1.95
C THR A 36 2.31 -8.97 -3.38
N VAL A 37 3.39 -8.24 -3.63
CA VAL A 37 3.79 -7.83 -4.98
C VAL A 37 5.00 -8.67 -5.34
N GLY A 38 4.87 -9.56 -6.33
CA GLY A 38 5.95 -10.46 -6.73
C GLY A 38 7.07 -9.81 -7.52
N ASP A 39 6.87 -8.59 -8.02
CA ASP A 39 7.74 -7.94 -9.02
C ASP A 39 8.31 -6.59 -8.51
N THR A 40 8.78 -6.57 -7.26
CA THR A 40 9.44 -5.36 -6.73
C THR A 40 10.92 -5.40 -7.02
N SER A 41 11.35 -4.59 -7.97
CA SER A 41 12.76 -4.30 -8.22
C SER A 41 13.33 -3.38 -7.12
N ASP A 42 14.62 -3.43 -6.81
CA ASP A 42 15.29 -2.64 -5.75
C ASP A 42 15.09 -1.11 -5.87
N LYS A 43 14.71 -0.63 -7.06
CA LYS A 43 14.40 0.79 -7.34
C LYS A 43 12.91 1.13 -7.26
N THR A 44 12.09 0.26 -6.68
CA THR A 44 10.64 0.45 -6.65
C THR A 44 10.27 1.56 -5.68
N ARG A 45 9.69 2.65 -6.20
CA ARG A 45 9.09 3.70 -5.39
C ARG A 45 7.62 3.38 -5.19
N TYR A 46 7.17 3.36 -3.94
CA TYR A 46 5.78 3.07 -3.60
C TYR A 46 5.28 4.01 -2.51
N LEU A 47 3.97 4.21 -2.49
CA LEU A 47 3.22 5.02 -1.55
C LEU A 47 1.94 4.26 -1.18
N TYR A 48 1.43 4.46 0.03
CA TYR A 48 0.09 3.97 0.36
C TYR A 48 -0.93 5.05 0.08
N GLN A 49 -1.89 4.74 -0.76
CA GLN A 49 -3.06 5.55 -0.99
C GLN A 49 -4.18 5.09 -0.06
N LEU A 50 -4.66 6.00 0.77
CA LEU A 50 -5.80 5.77 1.65
C LEU A 50 -7.10 6.21 0.96
N ASN A 51 -8.24 5.70 1.43
CA ASN A 51 -9.59 6.07 0.99
C ASN A 51 -9.81 7.59 0.81
N ASP A 52 -9.22 8.40 1.68
CA ASP A 52 -9.37 9.87 1.72
C ASP A 52 -8.54 10.59 0.64
N GLY A 53 -7.92 9.84 -0.29
CA GLY A 53 -6.95 10.37 -1.25
C GLY A 53 -5.60 10.74 -0.63
N LYS A 54 -5.44 10.53 0.68
CA LYS A 54 -4.18 10.77 1.39
C LYS A 54 -3.15 9.73 0.99
N GLU A 55 -2.09 10.20 0.37
CA GLU A 55 -0.89 9.42 0.09
C GLU A 55 0.04 9.53 1.30
N ARG A 56 0.43 8.39 1.87
CA ARG A 56 1.42 8.34 2.94
C ARG A 56 2.59 7.45 2.54
N PRO A 57 3.84 7.92 2.71
CA PRO A 57 4.99 7.03 2.62
C PRO A 57 4.93 6.00 3.75
N ASP A 58 5.47 4.80 3.50
CA ASP A 58 5.71 3.81 4.56
C ASP A 58 6.67 4.45 5.57
N THR A 59 6.14 4.80 6.75
CA THR A 59 6.98 5.27 7.85
C THR A 59 7.32 4.01 8.64
N ALA A 60 8.46 3.40 8.30
CA ALA A 60 9.05 2.32 9.06
C ALA A 60 9.36 2.74 10.49
#